data_AF-A0A968J532-F1
#
_entry.id   AF-A0A968J532-F1
#
_cell.length_a   1.000
_cell.length_b   1.000
_cell.length_c   1.000
_cell.angle_alpha   90.00
_cell.angle_beta   90.00
_cell.angle_gamma   90.00
#
_symmetry.space_group_name_H-M   'P 1'
#
loop_
_entity.id
_entity.type
_entity.pdbx_description
1 polymer ?
#
loop_
_entity_poly.entity_id
_entity_poly.type
_entity_poly.pdbx_seq_one_letter_code
_entity_poly.pdbx_strand_id
1 'polypeptide(L)'
;MSMDLSRRLFHLISSVGSSFLVLLIAPVAQAQLRLVPEASQQVYETLPALPRENQYQYIDPETGDPETNTLVRRMMLYHLQIKARALTNRFDWKLTLADYLEKNEAIFAQAYPGSQTLTKNPYTQDKVAVQSLTRQERAALLEAILIALGGDPTPPQLYIPPPSGSHPHPLLPPQRASHFRIQVARIY
;
A
#
# COMPACT_ATOMS: atom_id res chain seq x y z
N MET A 1 30.37 -21.95 68.08
CA MET A 1 29.50 -23.11 67.79
C MET A 1 28.21 -22.56 67.21
N SER A 2 27.96 -22.81 65.91
CA SER A 2 26.79 -22.48 65.03
C SER A 2 26.19 -21.06 65.05
N MET A 3 26.18 -20.31 63.93
CA MET A 3 25.28 -20.42 62.75
C MET A 3 23.79 -20.21 63.11
N ASP A 4 22.92 -19.56 62.35
CA ASP A 4 22.89 -18.57 61.28
C ASP A 4 21.37 -18.39 60.97
N LEU A 5 21.03 -17.33 60.24
CA LEU A 5 20.01 -17.31 59.19
C LEU A 5 18.53 -17.01 59.51
N SER A 6 18.10 -15.90 58.89
CA SER A 6 16.89 -15.69 58.07
C SER A 6 15.52 -15.56 58.76
N ARG A 7 14.95 -14.35 58.80
CA ARG A 7 14.08 -13.72 57.77
C ARG A 7 12.84 -14.54 57.41
N ARG A 8 11.65 -13.99 57.72
CA ARG A 8 10.55 -13.66 56.78
C ARG A 8 9.26 -13.34 57.54
N LEU A 9 8.93 -12.05 57.64
CA LEU A 9 7.55 -11.58 57.84
C LEU A 9 7.15 -10.94 56.50
N PHE A 10 6.29 -11.61 55.73
CA PHE A 10 5.63 -11.01 54.58
C PHE A 10 4.13 -11.15 54.75
N HIS A 11 3.46 -10.01 54.74
CA HIS A 11 2.02 -9.86 54.89
C HIS A 11 1.27 -10.55 53.75
N LEU A 12 0.18 -11.23 54.12
CA LEU A 12 -0.93 -11.63 53.26
C LEU A 12 -1.52 -10.37 52.60
N ILE A 13 -1.44 -10.26 51.27
CA ILE A 13 -2.35 -9.39 50.49
C ILE A 13 -3.29 -10.33 49.74
N SER A 14 -4.55 -10.28 50.15
CA SER A 14 -5.66 -11.03 49.60
C SER A 14 -5.85 -10.70 48.11
N SER A 15 -5.88 -11.75 47.29
CA SER A 15 -6.13 -11.70 45.85
C SER A 15 -7.57 -11.31 45.55
N VAL A 16 -7.77 -10.10 44.99
CA VAL A 16 -8.89 -9.80 44.08
C VAL A 16 -8.29 -9.06 42.89
N GLY A 17 -7.95 -9.80 41.84
CA GLY A 17 -7.33 -9.27 40.63
C GLY A 17 -8.17 -9.60 39.41
N SER A 18 -8.96 -8.63 38.99
CA SER A 18 -9.86 -8.61 37.85
C SER A 18 -9.29 -9.25 36.57
N SER A 19 -10.06 -10.14 35.96
CA SER A 19 -9.89 -10.55 34.57
C SER A 19 -10.07 -9.34 33.65
N PHE A 20 -8.98 -8.75 33.17
CA PHE A 20 -9.03 -7.87 32.00
C PHE A 20 -8.92 -8.74 30.75
N LEU A 21 -10.06 -9.04 30.13
CA LEU A 21 -10.11 -9.55 28.76
C LEU A 21 -9.68 -8.41 27.83
N VAL A 22 -8.39 -8.33 27.51
CA VAL A 22 -7.86 -7.39 26.51
C VAL A 22 -8.27 -7.91 25.13
N LEU A 23 -9.35 -7.36 24.57
CA LEU A 23 -9.71 -7.56 23.18
C LEU A 23 -8.65 -6.89 22.30
N LEU A 24 -7.79 -7.68 21.65
CA LEU A 24 -6.75 -7.23 20.72
C LEU A 24 -7.39 -6.60 19.47
N ILE A 25 -7.80 -5.34 19.55
CA ILE A 25 -8.02 -4.53 18.35
C ILE A 25 -6.63 -4.08 17.90
N ALA A 26 -5.98 -4.85 17.03
CA ALA A 26 -4.81 -4.31 16.33
C ALA A 26 -5.26 -3.01 15.63
N PRO A 27 -4.57 -1.87 15.83
CA PRO A 27 -4.96 -0.63 15.15
C PRO A 27 -5.01 -0.90 13.65
N VAL A 28 -6.09 -0.48 13.00
CA VAL A 28 -6.37 -0.72 11.58
C VAL A 28 -5.17 -0.39 10.68
N ALA A 29 -4.37 0.61 11.07
CA ALA A 29 -3.12 0.98 10.42
C ALA A 29 -2.09 -0.16 10.31
N GLN A 30 -1.95 -1.01 11.34
CA GLN A 30 -1.04 -2.16 11.31
C GLN A 30 -1.55 -3.31 10.43
N ALA A 31 -2.88 -3.47 10.33
CA ALA A 31 -3.48 -4.49 9.48
C ALA A 31 -3.24 -4.19 7.99
N GLN A 32 -3.35 -2.92 7.59
CA GLN A 32 -3.12 -2.48 6.21
C GLN A 32 -1.69 -2.70 5.73
N LEU A 33 -0.69 -2.55 6.62
CA LEU A 33 0.72 -2.75 6.27
C LEU A 33 1.06 -4.20 5.89
N ARG A 34 0.25 -5.18 6.32
CA ARG A 34 0.45 -6.59 5.97
C ARG A 34 0.27 -6.88 4.48
N LEU A 35 -0.49 -6.04 3.78
CA LEU A 35 -0.74 -6.18 2.34
C LEU A 35 0.43 -5.69 1.48
N VAL A 36 1.27 -4.81 2.03
CA VAL A 36 2.31 -4.10 1.26
C VAL A 36 3.30 -5.05 0.56
N PRO A 37 3.85 -6.11 1.21
CA PRO A 37 4.80 -7.00 0.53
C PRO A 37 4.20 -7.65 -0.72
N GLU A 38 3.06 -8.34 -0.57
CA GLU A 38 2.38 -9.06 -1.66
C GLU A 38 1.88 -8.10 -2.74
N ALA A 39 1.23 -6.99 -2.34
CA ALA A 39 0.73 -6.00 -3.30
C ALA A 39 1.87 -5.36 -4.11
N SER A 40 3.01 -5.06 -3.47
CA SER A 40 4.16 -4.50 -4.19
C SER A 40 4.74 -5.47 -5.21
N GLN A 41 4.73 -6.78 -4.91
CA GLN A 41 5.16 -7.82 -5.85
C GLN A 41 4.20 -7.92 -7.05
N GLN A 42 2.89 -7.95 -6.79
CA GLN A 42 1.86 -8.00 -7.84
C GLN A 42 1.95 -6.82 -8.82
N VAL A 43 2.33 -5.63 -8.33
CA VAL A 43 2.59 -4.48 -9.21
C VAL A 43 3.73 -4.75 -10.19
N TYR A 44 4.83 -5.36 -9.75
CA TYR A 44 5.94 -5.72 -10.66
C TYR A 44 5.62 -6.88 -11.59
N GLU A 45 4.75 -7.80 -11.17
CA GLU A 45 4.22 -8.84 -12.07
C GLU A 45 3.38 -8.22 -13.19
N THR A 46 2.62 -7.15 -12.87
CA THR A 46 1.80 -6.40 -13.85
C THR A 46 2.65 -5.48 -14.73
N LEU A 47 3.69 -4.85 -14.15
CA LEU A 47 4.54 -3.85 -14.81
C LEU A 47 6.03 -4.26 -14.71
N PRO A 48 6.47 -5.29 -15.45
CA PRO A 48 7.82 -5.86 -15.30
C PRO A 48 8.94 -4.91 -15.72
N ALA A 49 8.64 -3.91 -16.56
CA ALA A 49 9.61 -2.91 -17.00
C ALA A 49 9.80 -1.76 -15.99
N LEU A 50 8.99 -1.69 -14.92
CA LEU A 50 9.09 -0.64 -13.91
C LEU A 50 10.44 -0.74 -13.16
N PRO A 51 11.15 0.37 -12.91
CA PRO A 51 12.36 0.35 -12.09
C PRO A 51 12.12 -0.26 -10.72
N ARG A 52 12.95 -1.25 -10.34
CA ARG A 52 12.85 -1.93 -9.04
C ARG A 52 13.52 -1.16 -7.91
N GLU A 53 14.64 -0.49 -8.19
CA GLU A 53 15.46 0.22 -7.20
C GLU A 53 15.69 -0.60 -5.91
N ASN A 54 16.06 -1.87 -6.03
CA ASN A 54 16.23 -2.80 -4.91
C ASN A 54 17.69 -3.13 -4.56
N GLN A 55 18.64 -2.34 -5.04
CA GLN A 55 20.08 -2.49 -4.79
C GLN A 55 20.54 -2.14 -3.36
N TYR A 56 19.61 -1.82 -2.44
CA TYR A 56 19.94 -1.30 -1.10
C TYR A 56 19.97 -2.43 -0.07
N GLN A 57 21.09 -2.55 0.64
CA GLN A 57 21.24 -3.52 1.72
C GLN A 57 20.67 -2.95 3.03
N TYR A 58 20.10 -3.82 3.87
CA TYR A 58 19.77 -3.44 5.24
C TYR A 58 21.03 -3.27 6.09
N ILE A 59 20.97 -2.36 7.06
CA ILE A 59 22.02 -2.19 8.07
C ILE A 59 22.10 -3.46 8.94
N ASP A 60 20.94 -4.01 9.30
CA ASP A 60 20.82 -5.31 9.94
C ASP A 60 20.28 -6.34 8.94
N PRO A 61 21.07 -7.32 8.51
CA PRO A 61 20.65 -8.36 7.56
C PRO A 61 19.44 -9.18 8.03
N GLU A 62 19.19 -9.29 9.34
CA GLU A 62 18.02 -10.01 9.88
C GLU A 62 16.70 -9.25 9.67
N THR A 63 16.76 -7.96 9.27
CA THR A 63 15.58 -7.13 8.98
C THR A 63 14.74 -7.69 7.84
N GLY A 64 15.37 -8.36 6.88
CA GLY A 64 14.70 -9.02 5.77
C GLY A 64 15.54 -9.07 4.51
N ASP A 65 14.94 -9.61 3.45
CA ASP A 65 15.58 -9.77 2.15
C ASP A 65 15.65 -8.43 1.38
N PRO A 66 16.85 -7.92 1.03
CA PRO A 66 17.03 -6.73 0.20
C PRO A 66 16.24 -6.77 -1.12
N GLU A 67 16.08 -7.94 -1.74
CA GLU A 67 15.39 -8.08 -3.03
C GLU A 67 13.92 -7.67 -2.97
N THR A 68 13.32 -7.78 -1.78
CA THR A 68 11.94 -7.37 -1.49
C THR A 68 11.81 -5.87 -1.25
N ASN A 69 12.92 -5.15 -0.99
CA ASN A 69 12.92 -3.71 -0.75
C ASN A 69 12.94 -2.93 -2.07
N THR A 70 11.80 -2.93 -2.76
CA THR A 70 11.63 -2.26 -4.06
C THR A 70 11.10 -0.83 -3.94
N LEU A 71 11.20 -0.05 -5.03
CA LEU A 71 10.62 1.28 -5.18
C LEU A 71 9.14 1.30 -4.79
N VAL A 72 8.32 0.42 -5.39
CA VAL A 72 6.87 0.39 -5.13
C VAL A 72 6.58 0.06 -3.67
N ARG A 73 7.33 -0.86 -3.06
CA ARG A 73 7.20 -1.17 -1.63
C ARG A 73 7.46 0.07 -0.78
N ARG A 74 8.54 0.81 -1.04
CA ARG A 74 8.85 2.06 -0.32
C ARG A 74 7.81 3.15 -0.60
N MET A 75 7.28 3.27 -1.82
CA MET A 75 6.17 4.18 -2.14
C MET A 75 4.91 3.87 -1.31
N MET A 76 4.56 2.59 -1.16
CA MET A 76 3.43 2.15 -0.34
C MET A 76 3.64 2.44 1.16
N LEU A 77 4.84 2.17 1.68
CA LEU A 77 5.17 2.53 3.06
C LEU A 77 5.15 4.05 3.28
N TYR A 78 5.65 4.84 2.33
CA TYR A 78 5.58 6.29 2.40
C TYR A 78 4.12 6.79 2.45
N HIS A 79 3.28 6.28 1.56
CA HIS A 79 1.85 6.60 1.51
C HIS A 79 1.16 6.33 2.85
N LEU A 80 1.36 5.13 3.41
CA LEU A 80 0.64 4.66 4.59
C LEU A 80 1.23 5.16 5.91
N GLN A 81 2.55 5.12 6.07
CA GLN A 81 3.20 5.38 7.36
C GLN A 81 3.64 6.82 7.52
N ILE A 82 4.09 7.47 6.44
CA ILE A 82 4.62 8.84 6.51
C ILE A 82 3.52 9.87 6.25
N LYS A 83 2.65 9.59 5.28
CA LYS A 83 1.55 10.50 4.91
C LYS A 83 0.21 10.12 5.51
N ALA A 84 0.07 8.94 6.11
CA ALA A 84 -1.17 8.45 6.72
C ALA A 84 -2.38 8.53 5.75
N ARG A 85 -2.13 8.25 4.47
CA ARG A 85 -3.13 8.30 3.40
C ARG A 85 -3.91 6.99 3.29
N ALA A 86 -5.13 7.06 2.76
CA ALA A 86 -6.02 5.92 2.71
C ALA A 86 -5.62 4.90 1.62
N LEU A 87 -5.41 3.65 2.05
CA LEU A 87 -4.86 2.55 1.25
C LEU A 87 -5.45 2.40 -0.16
N THR A 88 -6.78 2.44 -0.30
CA THR A 88 -7.48 2.20 -1.57
C THR A 88 -8.00 3.49 -2.22
N ASN A 89 -7.66 4.66 -1.68
CA ASN A 89 -8.15 5.93 -2.21
C ASN A 89 -7.29 6.41 -3.39
N ARG A 90 -7.87 6.44 -4.58
CA ARG A 90 -7.17 6.89 -5.80
C ARG A 90 -6.66 8.32 -5.72
N PHE A 91 -7.40 9.24 -5.12
CA PHE A 91 -6.98 10.64 -5.02
C PHE A 91 -5.74 10.78 -4.14
N ASP A 92 -5.70 10.07 -3.01
CA ASP A 92 -4.53 10.04 -2.12
C ASP A 92 -3.28 9.47 -2.81
N TRP A 93 -3.46 8.48 -3.66
CA TRP A 93 -2.36 7.96 -4.49
C TRP A 93 -1.90 8.96 -5.55
N LYS A 94 -2.80 9.76 -6.12
CA LYS A 94 -2.42 10.87 -7.01
C LYS A 94 -1.63 11.94 -6.25
N LEU A 95 -2.01 12.27 -5.02
CA LEU A 95 -1.23 13.17 -4.16
C LEU A 95 0.15 12.59 -3.88
N THR A 96 0.23 11.28 -3.63
CA THR A 96 1.51 10.58 -3.44
C THR A 96 2.41 10.70 -4.67
N LEU A 97 1.91 10.43 -5.86
CA LEU A 97 2.69 10.65 -7.09
C LEU A 97 3.08 12.13 -7.26
N ALA A 98 2.19 13.06 -6.90
CA ALA A 98 2.48 14.49 -6.97
C ALA A 98 3.60 14.91 -6.00
N ASP A 99 3.76 14.26 -4.85
CA ASP A 99 4.90 14.50 -3.95
C ASP A 99 6.24 14.13 -4.63
N TYR A 100 6.32 12.97 -5.27
CA TYR A 100 7.52 12.54 -6.01
C TYR A 100 7.83 13.44 -7.21
N LEU A 101 6.79 14.02 -7.83
CA LEU A 101 6.91 14.98 -8.92
C LEU A 101 7.16 16.41 -8.43
N GLU A 102 7.24 16.64 -7.11
CA GLU A 102 7.43 17.95 -6.48
C GLU A 102 6.32 18.95 -6.86
N LYS A 103 5.07 18.46 -6.96
CA LYS A 103 3.86 19.23 -7.29
C LYS A 103 2.82 19.28 -6.17
N ASN A 104 3.10 18.68 -5.02
CA ASN A 104 2.21 18.71 -3.85
C ASN A 104 2.99 19.02 -2.57
N GLU A 105 3.55 18.01 -1.89
CA GLU A 105 4.33 18.21 -0.66
C GLU A 105 5.79 17.81 -0.88
N ALA A 106 6.71 18.49 -0.18
CA ALA A 106 8.12 18.10 -0.16
C ALA A 106 8.31 16.79 0.63
N ILE A 107 9.09 15.86 0.07
CA ILE A 107 9.48 14.63 0.76
C ILE A 107 10.79 14.89 1.52
N PHE A 108 10.75 14.74 2.84
CA PHE A 108 11.94 14.86 3.69
C PHE A 108 12.73 13.55 3.67
N ALA A 109 13.96 13.59 3.15
CA ALA A 109 14.81 12.41 3.01
C ALA A 109 15.00 11.64 4.33
N GLN A 110 15.08 12.35 5.46
CA GLN A 110 15.32 11.77 6.79
C GLN A 110 14.12 10.95 7.32
N ALA A 111 12.92 11.18 6.78
CA ALA A 111 11.70 10.45 7.13
C ALA A 111 11.32 9.41 6.06
N TYR A 112 12.10 9.31 4.97
CA TYR A 112 11.77 8.42 3.87
C TYR A 112 11.91 6.94 4.27
N PRO A 113 11.04 6.04 3.80
CA PRO A 113 11.16 4.61 4.08
C PRO A 113 12.54 4.07 3.69
N GLY A 114 13.21 3.41 4.64
CA GLY A 114 14.57 2.90 4.45
C GLY A 114 15.69 3.86 4.89
N SER A 115 15.39 5.13 5.22
CA SER A 115 16.39 6.12 5.62
C SER A 115 17.23 5.72 6.85
N GLN A 116 16.65 4.96 7.77
CA GLN A 116 17.30 4.52 9.02
C GLN A 116 17.62 3.02 9.04
N THR A 117 17.12 2.25 8.06
CA THR A 117 17.23 0.78 8.05
C THR A 117 18.09 0.26 6.90
N LEU A 118 18.34 1.08 5.87
CA LEU A 118 19.19 0.74 4.73
C LEU A 118 20.54 1.43 4.84
N THR A 119 21.57 0.77 4.32
CA THR A 119 22.96 1.28 4.31
C THR A 119 23.11 2.58 3.52
N LYS A 120 22.20 2.84 2.58
CA LYS A 120 22.08 4.09 1.83
C LYS A 120 20.62 4.50 1.76
N ASN A 121 20.36 5.78 2.01
CA ASN A 121 19.03 6.34 1.86
C ASN A 121 18.59 6.30 0.39
N PRO A 122 17.48 5.61 0.05
CA PRO A 122 17.06 5.40 -1.34
C PRO A 122 16.34 6.61 -1.96
N TYR A 123 15.92 7.60 -1.15
CA TYR A 123 15.02 8.67 -1.56
C TYR A 123 15.40 9.36 -2.87
N THR A 124 16.66 9.81 -3.00
CA THR A 124 17.09 10.59 -4.18
C THR A 124 16.91 9.81 -5.47
N GLN A 125 17.28 8.53 -5.46
CA GLN A 125 17.20 7.66 -6.63
C GLN A 125 15.74 7.29 -6.93
N ASP A 126 14.96 6.97 -5.90
CA ASP A 126 13.53 6.66 -6.04
C ASP A 126 12.75 7.82 -6.64
N LYS A 127 13.06 9.05 -6.19
CA LYS A 127 12.49 10.26 -6.77
C LYS A 127 12.79 10.36 -8.26
N VAL A 128 14.05 10.18 -8.65
CA VAL A 128 14.46 10.22 -10.06
C VAL A 128 13.75 9.14 -10.87
N ALA A 129 13.66 7.91 -10.35
CA ALA A 129 12.96 6.82 -11.03
C ALA A 129 11.49 7.17 -11.30
N VAL A 130 10.75 7.70 -10.30
CA VAL A 130 9.35 8.11 -10.49
C VAL A 130 9.22 9.32 -11.43
N GLN A 131 10.15 10.26 -11.37
CA GLN A 131 10.18 11.43 -12.26
C GLN A 131 10.48 11.06 -13.72
N SER A 132 11.27 10.01 -13.96
CA SER A 132 11.57 9.51 -15.30
C SER A 132 10.40 8.81 -15.99
N LEU A 133 9.40 8.36 -15.22
CA LEU A 133 8.19 7.75 -15.80
C LEU A 133 7.46 8.76 -16.68
N THR A 134 6.90 8.29 -17.78
CA THR A 134 5.95 9.06 -18.60
C THR A 134 4.63 9.25 -17.86
N ARG A 135 3.77 10.15 -18.37
CA ARG A 135 2.41 10.31 -17.85
C ARG A 135 1.61 9.00 -17.91
N GLN A 136 1.81 8.22 -18.98
CA GLN A 136 1.12 6.95 -19.17
C GLN A 136 1.60 5.88 -18.18
N GLU A 137 2.92 5.76 -17.98
CA GLU A 137 3.49 4.81 -17.00
C GLU A 137 3.07 5.15 -15.56
N ARG A 138 3.00 6.45 -15.20
CA ARG A 138 2.45 6.85 -13.89
C ARG A 138 0.97 6.50 -13.73
N ALA A 139 0.18 6.59 -14.81
CA ALA A 139 -1.23 6.20 -14.78
C ALA A 139 -1.36 4.67 -14.61
N ALA A 140 -0.55 3.89 -15.33
CA ALA A 140 -0.50 2.43 -15.20
C ALA A 140 -0.02 2.00 -13.80
N LEU A 141 1.00 2.67 -13.25
CA LEU A 141 1.47 2.43 -11.89
C LEU A 141 0.38 2.66 -10.85
N LEU A 142 -0.35 3.78 -10.95
CA LEU A 142 -1.48 4.10 -10.07
C LEU A 142 -2.57 3.01 -10.14
N GLU A 143 -2.91 2.57 -11.35
CA GLU A 143 -3.90 1.53 -11.57
C GLU A 143 -3.47 0.18 -11.00
N ALA A 144 -2.23 -0.24 -11.27
CA ALA A 144 -1.67 -1.48 -10.74
C ALA A 144 -1.63 -1.49 -9.21
N ILE A 145 -1.23 -0.37 -8.57
CA ILE A 145 -1.24 -0.23 -7.11
C ILE A 145 -2.66 -0.40 -6.55
N LEU A 146 -3.66 0.26 -7.15
CA LEU A 146 -5.04 0.16 -6.67
C LEU A 146 -5.58 -1.26 -6.80
N ILE A 147 -5.36 -1.91 -7.94
CA ILE A 147 -5.79 -3.30 -8.18
C ILE A 147 -5.12 -4.25 -7.17
N ALA A 148 -3.81 -4.13 -6.97
CA ALA A 148 -3.06 -4.97 -6.03
C ALA A 148 -3.51 -4.80 -4.57
N LEU A 149 -4.09 -3.65 -4.24
CA LEU A 149 -4.66 -3.36 -2.92
C LEU A 149 -6.17 -3.64 -2.83
N GLY A 150 -6.78 -4.21 -3.88
CA GLY A 150 -8.21 -4.51 -3.93
C GLY A 150 -9.12 -3.27 -4.05
N GLY A 151 -8.59 -2.13 -4.50
CA GLY A 151 -9.34 -0.90 -4.76
C GLY A 151 -9.90 -0.82 -6.18
N ASP A 152 -10.81 0.13 -6.42
CA ASP A 152 -11.34 0.41 -7.76
C ASP A 152 -10.35 1.31 -8.55
N PRO A 153 -9.79 0.82 -9.66
CA PRO A 153 -8.92 1.62 -10.52
C PRO A 153 -9.68 2.64 -11.37
N THR A 154 -11.01 2.60 -11.40
CA THR A 154 -11.86 3.48 -12.21
C THR A 154 -12.28 4.69 -11.39
N PRO A 155 -12.21 5.93 -11.90
CA PRO A 155 -12.79 7.06 -11.19
C PRO A 155 -14.32 6.89 -11.18
N PRO A 156 -15.01 7.16 -10.06
CA PRO A 156 -16.45 7.30 -10.11
C PRO A 156 -16.81 8.37 -11.14
N GLN A 157 -17.70 8.03 -12.07
CA GLN A 157 -18.22 8.98 -13.05
C GLN A 157 -18.99 10.05 -12.26
N LEU A 158 -18.47 11.27 -12.24
CA LEU A 158 -19.22 12.39 -11.67
C LEU A 158 -20.45 12.61 -12.55
N TYR A 159 -21.63 12.51 -11.94
CA TYR A 159 -22.85 12.96 -12.61
C TYR A 159 -22.74 14.47 -12.81
N ILE A 160 -22.49 14.87 -14.06
CA ILE A 160 -22.62 16.26 -14.48
C ILE A 160 -24.08 16.38 -14.94
N PRO A 161 -24.96 17.08 -14.19
CA PRO A 161 -26.30 17.32 -14.67
C PRO A 161 -26.21 18.00 -16.04
N PRO A 162 -26.99 17.56 -17.05
CA PRO A 162 -26.99 18.22 -18.34
C PRO A 162 -27.33 19.71 -18.15
N PRO A 163 -26.73 20.61 -18.95
CA PRO A 163 -27.12 22.01 -18.92
C PRO A 163 -28.64 22.11 -19.11
N SER A 164 -29.32 22.84 -18.22
CA SER A 164 -30.77 23.02 -18.26
C SER A 164 -31.17 23.58 -19.64
N GLY A 165 -31.59 22.70 -20.55
CA GLY A 165 -31.91 23.05 -21.94
C GLY A 165 -31.79 21.92 -22.96
N SER A 166 -31.04 20.84 -22.72
CA SER A 166 -30.98 19.72 -23.68
C SER A 166 -32.24 18.86 -23.57
N HIS A 167 -33.04 18.87 -24.64
CA HIS A 167 -34.22 18.01 -24.83
C HIS A 167 -33.80 16.52 -24.75
N PRO A 168 -34.67 15.60 -24.27
CA PRO A 168 -34.30 14.21 -24.09
C PRO A 168 -33.96 13.57 -25.44
N HIS A 169 -32.69 13.19 -25.60
CA HIS A 169 -32.26 12.29 -26.67
C HIS A 169 -32.74 10.87 -26.31
N PRO A 170 -33.39 10.11 -27.20
CA PRO A 170 -33.86 8.76 -26.88
C PRO A 170 -32.68 7.88 -26.44
N LEU A 171 -32.80 7.26 -25.27
CA LEU A 171 -31.89 6.22 -24.81
C LEU A 171 -31.99 5.04 -25.79
N LEU A 172 -30.96 4.84 -26.61
CA LEU A 172 -30.80 3.58 -27.34
C LEU A 172 -30.67 2.44 -26.31
N PRO A 173 -31.47 1.36 -26.41
CA PRO A 173 -31.37 0.25 -25.48
C PRO A 173 -29.99 -0.42 -25.59
N PRO A 174 -29.47 -0.99 -24.49
CA PRO A 174 -28.17 -1.66 -24.50
C PRO A 174 -28.19 -2.80 -25.52
N GLN A 175 -27.30 -2.75 -26.51
CA GLN A 175 -27.00 -3.90 -27.36
C GLN A 175 -26.46 -5.02 -26.48
N ARG A 176 -27.32 -6.00 -26.17
CA ARG A 176 -26.94 -7.26 -25.56
C ARG A 176 -25.90 -7.91 -26.46
N ALA A 177 -24.69 -8.12 -25.94
CA ALA A 177 -23.65 -8.89 -26.63
C ALA A 177 -24.22 -10.29 -26.97
N SER A 178 -24.34 -10.56 -28.26
CA SER A 178 -24.75 -11.87 -28.77
C SER A 178 -23.69 -12.89 -28.39
N HIS A 179 -23.97 -13.72 -27.39
CA HIS A 179 -23.18 -14.92 -27.11
C HIS A 179 -23.22 -15.84 -28.34
N PHE A 180 -22.14 -15.85 -29.11
CA PHE A 180 -21.92 -16.85 -30.15
C PHE A 180 -21.64 -18.19 -29.47
N ARG A 181 -22.68 -19.02 -29.35
CA ARG A 181 -22.59 -20.37 -28.83
C ARG A 181 -21.98 -21.26 -29.92
N ILE A 182 -20.67 -21.54 -29.84
CA ILE A 182 -20.08 -22.61 -30.63
C ILE A 182 -20.59 -23.95 -30.06
N GLN A 183 -21.54 -24.56 -30.76
CA GLN A 183 -21.83 -25.98 -30.64
C GLN A 183 -20.70 -26.73 -31.36
N VAL A 184 -19.82 -27.35 -30.58
CA VAL A 184 -18.88 -28.34 -31.11
C VAL A 184 -19.67 -29.62 -31.30
N ALA A 185 -20.10 -29.88 -32.54
CA ALA A 185 -20.62 -31.19 -32.93
C ALA A 185 -19.42 -32.11 -33.19
N ARG A 186 -19.44 -33.27 -32.52
CA ARG A 186 -18.61 -34.45 -32.77
C ARG A 186 -19.13 -35.15 -34.04
N ILE A 187 -18.34 -36.12 -34.54
CA ILE A 187 -18.61 -37.10 -35.63
C ILE A 187 -18.10 -36.56 -36.99
N TYR A 188 -17.12 -37.13 -37.70
CA TYR A 188 -16.59 -38.49 -37.83
C TYR A 188 -15.06 -38.55 -37.64
#